data_AF-A0A3B9QYS2-F1
#
_entry.id   AF-A0A3B9QYS2-F1
#
_cell.length_a   1.000
_cell.length_b   1.000
_cell.length_c   1.000
_cell.angle_alpha   90.00
_cell.angle_beta   90.00
_cell.angle_gamma   90.00
#
_symmetry.space_group_name_H-M   'P 1'
#
loop_
_entity.id
_entity.type
_entity.pdbx_description
1 polymer ?
#
loop_
_entity_poly.entity_id
_entity_poly.type
_entity_poly.pdbx_seq_one_letter_code
_entity_poly.pdbx_strand_id
1 'polypeptide(L)'
;ASLTVSQPLKVTDGSAGLDVPYGLGADGRILRYQQRIGLVPSGAETSLELTYRIKWSKSLELGAYGAMRYEAGHNVQLGLRSELATVVRGTF
;
A
#
# COMPACT_ATOMS: atom_id res chain seq x y z
N ALA A 1 -6.34 -25.19 2.11
CA ALA A 1 -5.27 -24.18 2.28
C ALA A 1 -5.18 -23.36 1.01
N SER A 2 -4.81 -22.08 1.09
CA SER A 2 -4.58 -21.22 -0.06
C SER A 2 -3.29 -20.43 0.10
N LEU A 3 -2.62 -20.20 -1.02
CA LEU A 3 -1.45 -19.34 -1.13
C LEU A 3 -1.72 -18.35 -2.26
N THR A 4 -1.51 -17.07 -1.99
CA THR A 4 -1.72 -16.00 -2.98
C THR A 4 -0.49 -15.10 -3.00
N VAL A 5 -0.03 -14.79 -4.21
CA VAL A 5 0.99 -13.79 -4.47
C VAL A 5 0.35 -12.72 -5.32
N SER A 6 0.48 -11.46 -4.92
CA SER A 6 -0.07 -10.34 -5.66
C SER A 6 0.88 -9.15 -5.62
N GLN A 7 0.81 -8.33 -6.66
CA GLN A 7 1.49 -7.05 -6.73
C GLN A 7 0.43 -6.00 -7.03
N PRO A 8 0.10 -5.12 -6.06
CA PRO A 8 -0.84 -4.03 -6.29
C PRO A 8 -0.38 -3.12 -7.43
N LEU A 9 -1.35 -2.47 -8.06
CA LEU A 9 -1.07 -1.49 -9.10
C LEU A 9 -0.35 -0.28 -8.48
N LYS A 10 0.58 0.27 -9.26
CA LYS A 10 1.29 1.50 -8.93
C LYS A 10 1.20 2.51 -10.05
N VAL A 11 1.33 3.79 -9.70
CA VAL A 11 1.51 4.87 -10.67
C VAL A 11 2.87 4.68 -11.33
N THR A 12 2.91 4.57 -12.66
CA THR A 12 4.15 4.41 -13.44
C THR A 12 4.70 5.72 -13.96
N ASP A 13 3.83 6.71 -14.18
CA ASP A 13 4.19 8.08 -14.50
C ASP A 13 3.09 9.04 -14.01
N GLY A 14 3.48 10.25 -13.64
CA GLY A 14 2.57 11.27 -13.14
C GLY A 14 3.30 12.41 -12.46
N SER A 15 2.86 13.63 -12.73
CA SER A 15 3.38 14.83 -12.06
C SER A 15 2.27 15.84 -11.82
N ALA A 16 2.35 16.55 -10.70
CA ALA A 16 1.52 17.70 -10.40
C ALA A 16 2.36 18.98 -10.52
N GLY A 17 1.81 19.98 -11.23
CA GLY A 17 2.38 21.32 -11.30
C GLY A 17 1.59 22.27 -10.41
N LEU A 18 2.28 23.01 -9.55
CA LEU A 18 1.74 24.09 -8.75
C LEU A 18 2.29 25.41 -9.28
N ASP A 19 1.41 26.34 -9.63
CA ASP A 19 1.78 27.66 -10.12
C ASP A 19 0.99 28.71 -9.33
N VAL A 20 1.68 29.38 -8.40
CA VAL A 20 1.07 30.29 -7.43
C VAL A 20 1.61 31.70 -7.65
N PRO A 21 0.76 32.67 -8.07
CA PRO A 21 1.15 34.07 -8.07
C PRO A 21 1.29 34.56 -6.62
N TYR A 22 2.37 35.28 -6.32
CA TYR A 22 2.63 35.80 -4.96
C TYR A 22 2.84 37.31 -4.91
N GLY A 23 2.92 38.01 -6.04
CA GLY A 23 3.10 39.46 -6.05
C GLY A 23 3.06 40.08 -7.44
N LEU A 24 3.19 41.41 -7.46
CA LEU A 24 3.31 42.23 -8.66
C LEU A 24 4.66 42.95 -8.62
N GLY A 25 5.48 42.74 -9.65
CA GLY A 25 6.77 43.40 -9.83
C GLY A 25 6.63 44.87 -10.18
N ALA A 26 7.70 45.64 -9.97
CA ALA A 26 7.75 47.07 -10.31
C ALA A 26 7.58 47.34 -11.81
N ASP A 27 7.81 46.34 -12.65
CA ASP A 27 7.59 46.34 -14.10
C ASP A 27 6.16 45.93 -14.50
N GLY A 28 5.26 45.74 -13.52
CA GLY A 28 3.89 45.31 -13.75
C GLY A 28 3.74 43.81 -14.04
N ARG A 29 4.80 43.01 -13.91
CA ARG A 29 4.72 41.55 -14.11
C ARG A 29 4.28 40.83 -12.85
N ILE A 30 3.41 39.83 -12.99
CA ILE A 30 3.00 38.97 -11.87
C ILE A 30 4.17 38.03 -11.54
N LEU A 31 4.64 38.08 -10.30
CA LEU A 31 5.64 37.17 -9.76
C LEU A 31 4.96 35.85 -9.37
N ARG A 32 5.56 34.73 -9.78
CA ARG A 32 4.97 33.39 -9.63
C ARG A 32 5.96 32.42 -9.02
N TYR A 33 5.46 31.55 -8.17
CA TYR A 33 6.18 30.38 -7.66
C TYR A 33 5.70 29.15 -8.42
N GLN A 34 6.62 28.49 -9.11
CA GLN A 34 6.33 27.27 -9.86
C GLN A 34 7.04 26.08 -9.20
N GLN A 35 6.27 25.05 -8.89
CA GLN A 35 6.79 23.81 -8.34
C GLN A 35 6.21 22.62 -9.10
N ARG A 36 7.04 21.63 -9.38
CA ARG A 36 6.62 20.35 -9.95
C ARG A 36 6.89 19.23 -8.96
N ILE A 37 5.90 18.38 -8.71
CA ILE A 37 5.97 17.25 -7.80
C ILE A 37 5.76 15.97 -8.62
N GLY A 38 6.70 15.02 -8.53
CA GLY A 38 6.54 13.69 -9.12
C GLY A 38 5.66 12.81 -8.25
N LEU A 39 4.77 12.04 -8.87
CA LEU A 39 3.82 11.14 -8.19
C LEU A 39 4.21 9.67 -8.29
N VAL A 40 5.30 9.35 -9.00
CA VAL A 40 5.81 7.99 -9.12
C VAL A 40 6.38 7.56 -7.77
N PRO A 41 5.84 6.50 -7.15
CA PRO A 41 6.35 6.02 -5.88
C PRO A 41 7.72 5.36 -6.06
N SER A 42 8.53 5.41 -4.99
CA SER A 42 9.90 4.88 -4.99
C SER A 42 9.99 3.36 -5.13
N GLY A 43 8.95 2.62 -4.74
CA GLY A 43 8.98 1.17 -4.59
C GLY A 43 7.94 0.42 -5.41
N ALA A 44 7.95 -0.90 -5.25
CA ALA A 44 6.98 -1.82 -5.81
C ALA A 44 6.50 -2.77 -4.71
N GLU A 45 5.22 -2.67 -4.35
CA GLU A 45 4.68 -3.53 -3.30
C GLU A 45 4.48 -4.96 -3.81
N THR A 46 4.96 -5.94 -3.05
CA THR A 46 4.64 -7.36 -3.25
C THR A 46 3.95 -7.91 -2.01
N SER A 47 2.84 -8.61 -2.19
CA SER A 47 2.07 -9.23 -1.12
C SER A 47 2.03 -10.74 -1.27
N LEU A 48 2.19 -11.44 -0.14
CA LEU A 48 2.07 -12.88 0.01
C LEU A 48 1.04 -13.17 1.10
N GLU A 49 0.04 -13.98 0.80
CA GLU A 49 -0.99 -14.39 1.76
C GLU A 49 -1.11 -15.91 1.82
N LEU A 50 -1.13 -16.45 3.03
CA LEU A 50 -1.29 -17.87 3.34
C LEU A 50 -2.52 -18.04 4.24
N THR A 51 -3.43 -18.91 3.84
CA THR A 51 -4.57 -19.30 4.70
C THR A 51 -4.64 -20.80 4.85
N TYR A 52 -4.76 -21.25 6.09
CA TYR A 52 -5.01 -22.63 6.46
C TYR A 52 -6.28 -22.72 7.29
N ARG A 53 -7.13 -23.71 7.00
CA ARG A 53 -8.35 -23.98 7.78
C ARG A 53 -8.49 -25.48 7.96
N ILE A 54 -8.84 -25.88 9.17
CA ILE A 54 -9.08 -27.27 9.55
C ILE A 54 -10.36 -27.36 10.37
N LYS A 55 -11.23 -28.31 9.99
CA LYS A 55 -12.40 -28.67 10.80
C LYS A 55 -11.93 -29.60 11.91
N TRP A 56 -11.94 -29.12 13.14
CA TRP A 56 -11.54 -29.91 14.30
C TRP A 56 -12.66 -30.85 14.74
N SER A 57 -13.92 -30.41 14.63
CA SER A 57 -15.11 -31.22 14.88
C SER A 57 -16.26 -30.77 13.97
N LYS A 58 -17.46 -31.37 14.14
CA LYS A 58 -18.67 -30.92 13.43
C LYS A 58 -19.11 -29.50 13.81
N SER A 59 -18.73 -29.03 15.00
CA SER A 59 -19.12 -27.73 15.55
C SER A 59 -17.96 -26.74 15.68
N LEU A 60 -16.71 -27.14 15.37
CA LEU A 60 -15.51 -26.34 15.59
C LEU A 60 -14.57 -26.34 14.37
N GLU A 61 -14.21 -25.15 13.91
CA GLU A 61 -13.22 -24.90 12.86
C GLU A 61 -12.10 -24.00 13.41
N LEU A 62 -10.86 -24.38 13.10
CA LEU A 62 -9.65 -23.62 13.39
C LEU A 62 -9.06 -23.10 12.09
N GLY A 63 -8.62 -21.85 12.09
CA GLY A 63 -7.98 -21.18 10.99
C GLY A 63 -6.68 -20.53 11.41
N ALA A 64 -5.72 -20.50 10.49
CA ALA A 64 -4.52 -19.69 10.58
C ALA A 64 -4.42 -18.85 9.30
N TYR A 65 -4.05 -17.60 9.45
CA TYR A 65 -3.83 -16.64 8.39
C TYR A 65 -2.46 -16.00 8.60
N GLY A 66 -1.70 -15.87 7.52
CA GLY A 66 -0.46 -15.11 7.51
C GLY A 66 -0.40 -14.24 6.26
N ALA A 67 0.00 -12.99 6.45
CA ALA A 67 0.25 -12.05 5.37
C ALA A 67 1.65 -11.48 5.50
N MET A 68 2.31 -11.29 4.35
CA MET A 68 3.58 -10.59 4.25
C MET A 68 3.50 -9.56 3.13
N ARG A 69 4.02 -8.35 3.39
CA ARG A 69 4.05 -7.25 2.44
C ARG A 69 5.47 -6.70 2.37
N TYR A 70 6.09 -6.77 1.20
CA TYR A 70 7.39 -6.16 0.93
C TYR A 70 7.18 -4.80 0.25
N GLU A 71 7.89 -3.78 0.72
CA GLU A 71 7.76 -2.38 0.27
C GLU A 71 6.31 -1.86 0.36
N ALA A 72 5.65 -2.16 1.48
CA ALA A 72 4.26 -1.78 1.72
C ALA A 72 4.02 -0.29 1.44
N GLY A 73 2.94 0.03 0.73
CA GLY A 73 2.62 1.38 0.27
C GLY A 73 3.56 1.90 -0.82
N HIS A 74 4.26 1.02 -1.55
CA HIS A 74 5.27 1.37 -2.55
C HIS A 74 6.46 2.17 -1.97
N ASN A 75 6.83 1.86 -0.72
CA ASN A 75 7.93 2.54 -0.02
C ASN A 75 9.09 1.56 0.23
N VAL A 76 10.22 1.81 -0.45
CA VAL A 76 11.46 1.01 -0.36
C VAL A 76 12.04 0.93 1.05
N GLN A 77 11.73 1.90 1.92
CA GLN A 77 12.24 1.95 3.29
C GLN A 77 11.47 1.04 4.25
N LEU A 78 10.26 0.62 3.88
CA LEU A 78 9.37 -0.13 4.78
C LEU A 78 9.64 -1.65 4.80
N GLY A 79 10.58 -2.14 3.97
CA GLY A 79 11.07 -3.51 4.02
C GLY A 79 9.95 -4.56 4.03
N LEU A 80 10.14 -5.65 4.77
CA LEU A 80 9.13 -6.70 4.96
C LEU A 80 8.27 -6.40 6.19
N ARG A 81 6.95 -6.41 6.02
CA ARG A 81 5.95 -6.41 7.10
C ARG A 81 5.22 -7.74 7.12
N SER A 82 4.97 -8.28 8.31
CA SER A 82 4.25 -9.54 8.48
C SER A 82 3.10 -9.39 9.48
N GLU A 83 2.01 -10.10 9.20
CA GLU A 83 0.82 -10.17 10.04
C GLU A 83 0.42 -11.65 10.16
N LEU A 84 0.04 -12.06 11.37
CA LEU A 84 -0.39 -13.41 11.68
C LEU A 84 -1.67 -13.35 12.49
N ALA A 85 -2.65 -14.15 12.13
CA ALA A 85 -3.91 -14.26 12.85
C ALA A 85 -4.35 -15.73 12.93
N THR A 86 -4.97 -16.08 14.04
CA THR A 86 -5.67 -17.35 14.19
C THR A 86 -7.16 -17.07 14.34
N VAL A 87 -7.98 -17.95 13.78
CA VAL A 87 -9.44 -17.80 13.79
C VAL A 87 -10.02 -19.07 14.39
N VAL A 88 -10.93 -18.92 15.34
CA VAL A 88 -11.70 -20.04 15.89
C VAL A 88 -13.16 -19.76 15.63
N ARG A 89 -13.83 -20.68 14.94
CA ARG A 89 -15.25 -20.58 14.64
C ARG A 89 -15.95 -21.80 15.20
N GLY A 90 -16.94 -21.59 16.06
CA GLY A 90 -17.76 -22.68 16.58
C GLY A 90 -19.22 -22.32 16.75
N THR A 91 -20.04 -23.35 16.87
CA THR A 91 -21.42 -23.26 17.36
C THR A 91 -21.40 -23.81 18.78
N PHE A 92 -21.81 -22.99 19.73
CA PHE A 92 -21.89 -23.29 21.16
C PHE A 92 -23.34 -23.18 21.63
#